data_AF-A0A7C4HHU4-F1
#
_entry.id   AF-A0A7C4HHU4-F1
#
_cell.length_a   1.000
_cell.length_b   1.000
_cell.length_c   1.000
_cell.angle_alpha   90.00
_cell.angle_beta   90.00
_cell.angle_gamma   90.00
#
_symmetry.space_group_name_H-M   'P 1'
#
loop_
_entity.id
_entity.type
_entity.pdbx_description
1 polymer ?
#
loop_
_entity_poly.entity_id
_entity_poly.type
_entity_poly.pdbx_seq_one_letter_code
_entity_poly.pdbx_strand_id
1 'polypeptide(L)'
;MRNDQRELEGMRILTIGCGYIGSVLARHLSEKAPYAEIVISDESREAVEKVASSIGRENVKPLQLNIRDYDRLVKTAENFDILVGLAPGKLGYKTVEAAIEAGVDMVDLSYMPEDPMTLNGKALKAGVTIIPDCGVAPGLSNILVGRAVSMLDKAKNVTILVGGIPQKRIPPLDYKVTWCV
;
A
#
# COMPACT_ATOMS: atom_id res chain seq x y z
N MET A 1 -5.21 11.17 23.55
CA MET A 1 -4.72 12.36 22.83
C MET A 1 -3.27 12.74 23.15
N ARG A 2 -2.84 12.95 24.42
CA ARG A 2 -1.42 13.25 24.72
C ARG A 2 -0.52 12.02 24.97
N ASN A 3 -1.10 10.84 25.25
CA ASN A 3 -0.35 9.59 25.40
C ASN A 3 -0.07 8.89 24.06
N ASP A 4 -1.03 8.91 23.12
CA ASP A 4 -0.89 8.24 21.82
C ASP A 4 0.27 8.78 20.97
N GLN A 5 0.59 10.07 21.07
CA GLN A 5 1.72 10.65 20.31
C GLN A 5 3.10 10.18 20.80
N ARG A 6 3.24 9.72 22.05
CA ARG A 6 4.51 9.16 22.56
C ARG A 6 4.73 7.72 22.11
N GLU A 7 3.65 6.97 21.82
CA GLU A 7 3.75 5.62 21.26
C GLU A 7 4.07 5.63 19.75
N LEU A 8 3.85 6.77 19.09
CA LEU A 8 4.09 6.94 17.66
C LEU A 8 5.48 7.53 17.34
N GLU A 9 6.16 8.14 18.31
CA GLU A 9 7.52 8.65 18.13
C GLU A 9 8.50 7.50 17.84
N GLY A 10 9.17 7.55 16.69
CA GLY A 10 10.11 6.51 16.27
C GLY A 10 9.48 5.36 15.49
N MET A 11 8.19 5.44 15.16
CA MET A 11 7.54 4.47 14.27
C MET A 11 8.22 4.42 12.91
N ARG A 12 8.44 3.21 12.39
CA ARG A 12 9.08 2.95 11.11
C ARG A 12 8.08 2.31 10.14
N ILE A 13 7.88 2.96 9.01
CA ILE A 13 6.93 2.54 7.97
C ILE A 13 7.72 2.18 6.72
N LEU A 14 7.57 0.95 6.21
CA LEU A 14 8.17 0.54 4.94
C LEU A 14 7.13 0.58 3.82
N THR A 15 7.38 1.37 2.78
CA THR A 15 6.54 1.35 1.57
C THR A 15 7.16 0.43 0.51
N ILE A 16 6.46 -0.64 0.16
CA ILE A 16 6.89 -1.61 -0.84
C ILE A 16 6.55 -1.11 -2.24
N GLY A 17 7.44 -0.32 -2.81
CA GLY A 17 7.32 0.31 -4.13
C GLY A 17 7.36 1.83 -4.02
N CYS A 18 8.18 2.49 -4.87
CA CYS A 18 8.30 3.96 -4.90
C CYS A 18 7.84 4.57 -6.24
N GLY A 19 6.94 3.88 -6.95
CA GLY A 19 6.35 4.35 -8.21
C GLY A 19 5.45 5.59 -8.04
N TYR A 20 4.53 5.82 -9.00
CA TYR A 20 3.69 7.01 -8.99
C TYR A 20 2.87 7.15 -7.69
N ILE A 21 2.16 6.10 -7.29
CA ILE A 21 1.36 6.11 -6.05
C ILE A 21 2.27 6.14 -4.81
N GLY A 22 3.32 5.32 -4.77
CA GLY A 22 4.23 5.25 -3.64
C GLY A 22 4.96 6.57 -3.34
N SER A 23 5.40 7.30 -4.37
CA SER A 23 6.04 8.61 -4.21
C SER A 23 5.09 9.67 -3.65
N VAL A 24 3.82 9.66 -4.07
CA VAL A 24 2.78 10.57 -3.53
C VAL A 24 2.45 10.20 -2.09
N LEU A 25 2.29 8.91 -1.79
CA LEU A 25 2.03 8.44 -0.44
C LEU A 25 3.19 8.82 0.50
N ALA A 26 4.43 8.54 0.11
CA ALA A 26 5.61 8.85 0.93
C ALA A 26 5.72 10.36 1.23
N ARG A 27 5.44 11.21 0.24
CA ARG A 27 5.35 12.67 0.47
C ARG A 27 4.25 13.01 1.48
N HIS A 28 3.06 12.43 1.30
CA HIS A 28 1.94 12.70 2.20
C HIS A 28 2.20 12.23 3.64
N LEU A 29 2.73 11.02 3.80
CA LEU A 29 3.09 10.45 5.10
C LEU A 29 4.20 11.26 5.78
N SER A 30 5.24 11.65 5.04
CA SER A 30 6.31 12.48 5.61
C SER A 30 5.85 13.88 6.05
N GLU A 31 4.75 14.40 5.48
CA GLU A 31 4.09 15.63 5.91
C GLU A 31 3.17 15.45 7.13
N LYS A 32 2.39 14.37 7.16
CA LYS A 32 1.34 14.13 8.16
C LYS A 32 1.84 13.38 9.40
N ALA A 33 2.90 12.59 9.26
CA ALA A 33 3.57 11.84 10.32
C ALA A 33 5.06 12.23 10.38
N PRO A 34 5.39 13.49 10.72
CA PRO A 34 6.78 13.93 10.84
C PRO A 34 7.55 13.20 11.96
N TYR A 35 6.84 12.54 12.87
CA TYR A 35 7.40 11.71 13.96
C TYR A 35 7.79 10.29 13.52
N ALA A 36 7.39 9.86 12.32
CA ALA A 36 7.67 8.53 11.79
C ALA A 36 8.79 8.57 10.74
N GLU A 37 9.61 7.52 10.71
CA GLU A 37 10.56 7.25 9.63
C GLU A 37 9.85 6.51 8.50
N ILE A 38 9.79 7.14 7.32
CA ILE A 38 9.23 6.56 6.10
C ILE A 38 10.37 5.99 5.26
N VAL A 39 10.47 4.67 5.19
CA VAL A 39 11.43 3.99 4.32
C VAL A 39 10.75 3.60 3.02
N ILE A 40 11.18 4.20 1.92
CA ILE A 40 10.68 3.87 0.59
C ILE A 40 11.57 2.81 -0.05
N SER A 41 10.95 1.79 -0.67
CA SER A 41 11.72 0.72 -1.31
C SER A 41 11.37 0.45 -2.77
N ASP A 42 12.37 0.06 -3.54
CA ASP A 42 12.24 -0.39 -4.93
C ASP A 42 13.44 -1.29 -5.29
N GLU A 43 13.32 -2.09 -6.36
CA GLU A 43 14.46 -2.85 -6.88
C GLU A 43 15.52 -1.93 -7.48
N SER A 44 15.11 -0.78 -8.01
CA SER A 44 15.97 0.25 -8.56
C SER A 44 16.44 1.22 -7.48
N ARG A 45 17.75 1.18 -7.19
CA ARG A 45 18.41 2.14 -6.30
C ARG A 45 18.26 3.59 -6.78
N GLU A 46 18.38 3.82 -8.08
CA GLU A 46 18.23 5.14 -8.67
C GLU A 46 16.81 5.69 -8.45
N ALA A 47 15.78 4.84 -8.57
CA ALA A 47 14.40 5.24 -8.37
C ALA A 47 14.14 5.71 -6.94
N VAL A 48 14.57 4.94 -5.93
CA VAL A 48 14.38 5.33 -4.52
C VAL A 48 15.18 6.57 -4.16
N GLU A 49 16.43 6.70 -4.61
CA GLU A 49 17.26 7.89 -4.35
C GLU A 49 16.65 9.15 -4.98
N LYS A 50 16.14 9.04 -6.21
CA LYS A 50 15.46 10.13 -6.91
C LYS A 50 14.17 10.57 -6.19
N VAL A 51 13.34 9.62 -5.76
CA VAL A 51 12.09 9.94 -5.04
C VAL A 51 12.39 10.55 -3.68
N ALA A 52 13.32 9.98 -2.91
CA ALA A 52 13.72 10.53 -1.61
C ALA A 52 14.26 11.97 -1.75
N SER A 53 15.13 12.20 -2.73
CA SER A 53 15.68 13.53 -3.03
C SER A 53 14.61 14.53 -3.47
N SER A 54 13.64 14.09 -4.28
CA SER A 54 12.52 14.93 -4.70
C SER A 54 11.56 15.28 -3.56
N ILE A 55 11.45 14.43 -2.53
CA ILE A 55 10.65 14.74 -1.33
C ILE A 55 11.42 15.68 -0.40
N GLY A 56 12.74 15.49 -0.27
CA GLY A 56 13.63 16.42 0.42
C GLY A 56 13.37 16.55 1.92
N ARG A 57 12.82 15.51 2.56
CA ARG A 57 12.53 15.48 4.01
C ARG A 57 13.43 14.48 4.72
N GLU A 58 13.91 14.86 5.90
CA GLU A 58 14.86 14.05 6.67
C GLU A 58 14.30 12.71 7.13
N ASN A 59 12.98 12.64 7.36
CA ASN A 59 12.29 11.42 7.78
C ASN A 59 11.93 10.47 6.63
N VAL A 60 12.41 10.72 5.41
CA VAL A 60 12.26 9.80 4.28
C VAL A 60 13.60 9.16 3.95
N LYS A 61 13.68 7.83 4.02
CA LYS A 61 14.92 7.08 3.73
C LYS A 61 14.74 6.16 2.52
N PRO A 62 15.68 6.15 1.56
CA PRO A 62 15.64 5.20 0.46
C PRO A 62 16.18 3.83 0.89
N LEU A 63 15.56 2.75 0.39
CA LEU A 63 16.02 1.38 0.58
C LEU A 63 15.94 0.61 -0.75
N GLN A 64 17.06 0.06 -1.22
CA GLN A 64 17.01 -0.87 -2.35
C GLN A 64 16.56 -2.25 -1.88
N LEU A 65 15.42 -2.72 -2.36
CA LEU A 65 14.83 -4.00 -2.00
C LEU A 65 14.18 -4.66 -3.21
N ASN A 66 14.68 -5.85 -3.58
CA ASN A 66 14.01 -6.69 -4.56
C ASN A 66 13.04 -7.63 -3.84
N ILE A 67 11.75 -7.39 -3.96
CA ILE A 67 10.70 -8.17 -3.30
C ILE A 67 10.51 -9.59 -3.85
N ARG A 68 11.20 -9.95 -4.94
CA ARG A 68 11.24 -11.35 -5.42
C ARG A 68 12.16 -12.22 -4.54
N ASP A 69 13.06 -11.60 -3.79
CA ASP A 69 13.83 -12.23 -2.74
C ASP A 69 12.99 -12.24 -1.46
N TYR A 70 12.19 -13.30 -1.31
CA TYR A 70 11.19 -13.41 -0.25
C TYR A 70 11.82 -13.41 1.15
N ASP A 71 12.88 -14.19 1.37
CA ASP A 71 13.55 -14.27 2.67
C ASP A 71 14.15 -12.91 3.07
N ARG A 72 14.71 -12.19 2.10
CA ARG A 72 15.19 -10.82 2.34
C ARG A 72 14.05 -9.86 2.64
N LEU A 73 12.90 -9.99 1.98
CA LEU A 73 11.72 -9.18 2.25
C LEU A 73 11.24 -9.41 3.70
N VAL A 74 11.07 -10.65 4.13
CA VAL A 74 10.65 -11.01 5.50
C VAL A 74 11.63 -10.43 6.53
N LYS A 75 12.92 -10.71 6.39
CA LYS A 75 13.96 -10.19 7.30
C LYS A 75 14.03 -8.66 7.34
N THR A 76 13.75 -8.02 6.21
CA THR A 76 13.71 -6.56 6.15
C THR A 76 12.49 -6.05 6.90
N ALA A 77 11.32 -6.64 6.66
CA ALA A 77 10.04 -6.27 7.26
C ALA A 77 10.06 -6.32 8.79
N GLU A 78 10.75 -7.30 9.40
CA GLU A 78 10.91 -7.44 10.86
C GLU A 78 11.46 -6.17 11.57
N ASN A 79 12.07 -5.23 10.84
CA ASN A 79 12.60 -3.98 11.39
C ASN A 79 11.61 -2.81 11.34
N PHE A 80 10.35 -3.06 10.97
CA PHE A 80 9.32 -2.06 10.74
C PHE A 80 8.07 -2.36 11.56
N ASP A 81 7.33 -1.30 11.89
CA ASP A 81 6.06 -1.42 12.62
C ASP A 81 4.88 -1.63 11.67
N ILE A 82 4.95 -1.03 10.48
CA ILE A 82 3.88 -1.10 9.47
C ILE A 82 4.49 -1.23 8.08
N LEU A 83 3.92 -2.13 7.28
CA LEU A 83 4.18 -2.22 5.85
C LEU A 83 3.05 -1.54 5.05
N VAL A 84 3.42 -0.86 3.96
CA VAL A 84 2.47 -0.38 2.96
C VAL A 84 2.75 -1.02 1.61
N GLY A 85 1.83 -1.87 1.16
CA GLY A 85 1.94 -2.60 -0.11
C GLY A 85 1.56 -1.74 -1.31
N LEU A 86 2.53 -1.53 -2.20
CA LEU A 86 2.39 -0.80 -3.46
C LEU A 86 3.09 -1.57 -4.61
N ALA A 87 3.19 -2.89 -4.46
CA ALA A 87 3.86 -3.79 -5.38
C ALA A 87 3.07 -3.97 -6.69
N PRO A 88 3.74 -4.39 -7.78
CA PRO A 88 3.06 -4.89 -8.96
C PRO A 88 2.11 -6.02 -8.61
N GLY A 89 0.95 -6.11 -9.29
CA GLY A 89 -0.14 -6.95 -8.80
C GLY A 89 0.17 -8.45 -8.66
N LYS A 90 1.03 -8.99 -9.53
CA LYS A 90 1.50 -10.39 -9.45
C LYS A 90 2.37 -10.69 -8.22
N LEU A 91 2.83 -9.66 -7.52
CA LEU A 91 3.70 -9.75 -6.36
C LEU A 91 3.00 -9.33 -5.06
N GLY A 92 1.84 -8.67 -5.14
CA GLY A 92 1.11 -8.16 -3.97
C GLY A 92 0.79 -9.25 -2.94
N TYR A 93 0.26 -10.39 -3.39
CA TYR A 93 -0.10 -11.48 -2.48
C TYR A 93 1.09 -11.99 -1.66
N LYS A 94 2.26 -12.13 -2.30
CA LYS A 94 3.50 -12.52 -1.62
C LYS A 94 3.99 -11.47 -0.61
N THR A 95 3.74 -10.19 -0.87
CA THR A 95 4.09 -9.15 0.11
C THR A 95 3.21 -9.21 1.36
N VAL A 96 1.94 -9.59 1.20
CA VAL A 96 1.05 -9.85 2.35
C VAL A 96 1.51 -11.09 3.11
N GLU A 97 1.88 -12.18 2.43
CA GLU A 97 2.44 -13.36 3.09
C GLU A 97 3.72 -13.02 3.88
N ALA A 98 4.61 -12.22 3.30
CA ALA A 98 5.84 -11.79 3.97
C ALA A 98 5.55 -10.92 5.20
N ALA A 99 4.54 -10.05 5.15
CA ALA A 99 4.12 -9.25 6.30
C ALA A 99 3.64 -10.14 7.46
N ILE A 100 2.81 -11.13 7.15
CA ILE A 100 2.29 -12.09 8.12
C ILE A 100 3.43 -12.92 8.72
N GLU A 101 4.38 -13.38 7.91
CA GLU A 101 5.53 -14.15 8.37
C GLU A 101 6.47 -13.32 9.25
N ALA A 102 6.69 -12.06 8.89
CA ALA A 102 7.48 -11.12 9.69
C ALA A 102 6.78 -10.68 10.99
N GLY A 103 5.48 -10.97 11.15
CA GLY A 103 4.70 -10.52 12.30
C GLY A 103 4.42 -9.01 12.30
N VAL A 104 4.28 -8.40 11.12
CA VAL A 104 4.11 -6.95 10.95
C VAL A 104 2.75 -6.63 10.33
N ASP A 105 2.09 -5.59 10.84
CA ASP A 105 0.83 -5.09 10.31
C ASP A 105 1.02 -4.50 8.90
N MET A 106 -0.01 -4.63 8.05
CA MET A 106 0.07 -4.16 6.67
C MET A 106 -1.21 -3.51 6.19
N VAL A 107 -1.04 -2.43 5.43
CA VAL A 107 -2.07 -1.85 4.56
C VAL A 107 -1.62 -2.03 3.12
N ASP A 108 -2.43 -2.67 2.29
CA ASP A 108 -2.08 -2.96 0.90
C ASP A 108 -2.98 -2.20 -0.08
N LEU A 109 -2.38 -1.58 -1.09
CA LEU A 109 -3.07 -0.86 -2.16
C LEU A 109 -2.89 -1.56 -3.52
N SER A 110 -2.23 -2.71 -3.55
CA SER A 110 -1.94 -3.47 -4.76
C SER A 110 -3.17 -4.26 -5.19
N TYR A 111 -3.43 -4.28 -6.50
CA TYR A 111 -4.37 -5.26 -7.04
C TYR A 111 -3.75 -6.65 -6.99
N MET A 112 -4.43 -7.62 -6.40
CA MET A 112 -3.98 -9.02 -6.38
C MET A 112 -4.95 -9.88 -7.20
N PRO A 113 -4.46 -10.79 -8.06
CA PRO A 113 -5.33 -11.75 -8.75
C PRO A 113 -5.88 -12.83 -7.79
N GLU A 114 -5.14 -13.17 -6.74
CA GLU A 114 -5.58 -14.04 -5.66
C GLU A 114 -6.52 -13.32 -4.68
N ASP A 115 -7.35 -14.08 -3.96
CA ASP A 115 -8.18 -13.55 -2.87
C ASP A 115 -7.35 -13.40 -1.58
N PRO A 116 -7.04 -12.17 -1.13
CA PRO A 116 -6.25 -11.94 0.08
C PRO A 116 -6.95 -12.45 1.36
N MET A 117 -8.29 -12.64 1.33
CA MET A 117 -9.03 -13.15 2.48
C MET A 117 -8.69 -14.60 2.83
N THR A 118 -8.12 -15.35 1.89
CA THR A 118 -7.60 -16.71 2.14
C THR A 118 -6.46 -16.72 3.15
N LEU A 119 -5.78 -15.58 3.37
CA LEU A 119 -4.70 -15.42 4.35
C LEU A 119 -5.19 -15.09 5.77
N ASN A 120 -6.48 -14.81 5.97
CA ASN A 120 -7.04 -14.38 7.26
C ASN A 120 -6.68 -15.34 8.41
N GLY A 121 -6.73 -16.66 8.16
CA GLY A 121 -6.36 -17.65 9.17
C GLY A 121 -4.87 -17.63 9.54
N LYS A 122 -3.98 -17.26 8.61
CA LYS A 122 -2.55 -17.08 8.89
C LYS A 122 -2.31 -15.77 9.66
N ALA A 123 -2.94 -14.67 9.23
CA ALA A 123 -2.83 -13.36 9.89
C ALA A 123 -3.29 -13.41 11.36
N LEU A 124 -4.44 -14.02 11.64
CA LEU A 124 -4.95 -14.20 13.00
C LEU A 124 -4.01 -15.03 13.89
N LYS A 125 -3.36 -16.06 13.33
CA LYS A 125 -2.40 -16.88 14.07
C LYS A 125 -1.10 -16.14 14.37
N ALA A 126 -0.65 -15.28 13.46
CA ALA A 126 0.52 -14.44 13.64
C ALA A 126 0.24 -13.22 14.54
N GLY A 127 -1.04 -12.90 14.77
CA GLY A 127 -1.45 -11.75 15.60
C GLY A 127 -1.31 -10.41 14.88
N VAL A 128 -1.32 -10.40 13.54
CA VAL A 128 -1.17 -9.19 12.71
C VAL A 128 -2.49 -8.76 12.09
N THR A 129 -2.60 -7.48 11.82
CA THR A 129 -3.68 -6.85 11.08
C THR A 129 -3.25 -6.59 9.64
N ILE A 130 -3.99 -7.19 8.70
CA ILE A 130 -3.82 -6.94 7.26
C ILE A 130 -5.09 -6.27 6.74
N ILE A 131 -4.93 -5.11 6.11
CA ILE A 131 -6.01 -4.40 5.42
C ILE A 131 -5.70 -4.39 3.91
N PRO A 132 -6.19 -5.37 3.15
CA PRO A 132 -6.00 -5.40 1.70
C PRO A 132 -6.89 -4.37 1.00
N ASP A 133 -6.68 -4.20 -0.31
CA ASP A 133 -7.58 -3.45 -1.18
C ASP A 133 -7.80 -1.99 -0.74
N CYS A 134 -6.79 -1.27 -0.23
CA CYS A 134 -6.92 0.12 0.23
C CYS A 134 -6.79 1.17 -0.89
N GLY A 135 -7.15 0.82 -2.13
CA GLY A 135 -7.10 1.69 -3.29
C GLY A 135 -8.42 2.43 -3.58
N VAL A 136 -8.61 2.78 -4.86
CA VAL A 136 -9.90 3.33 -5.34
C VAL A 136 -10.85 2.19 -5.69
N ALA A 137 -10.39 1.26 -6.52
CA ALA A 137 -11.13 0.07 -6.91
C ALA A 137 -10.15 -1.07 -7.25
N PRO A 138 -10.00 -2.07 -6.37
CA PRO A 138 -10.73 -2.26 -5.11
C PRO A 138 -10.33 -1.22 -4.02
N GLY A 139 -11.23 -0.98 -3.05
CA GLY A 139 -11.01 -0.07 -1.91
C GLY A 139 -12.12 0.92 -1.62
N LEU A 140 -11.98 2.19 -2.00
CA LEU A 140 -13.03 3.19 -1.82
C LEU A 140 -14.38 2.68 -2.37
N SER A 141 -14.36 2.02 -3.52
CA SER A 141 -15.52 1.33 -4.08
C SER A 141 -16.14 0.30 -3.11
N ASN A 142 -15.33 -0.54 -2.49
CA ASN A 142 -15.77 -1.54 -1.50
C ASN A 142 -16.36 -0.86 -0.25
N ILE A 143 -15.71 0.19 0.25
CA ILE A 143 -16.18 0.96 1.42
C ILE A 143 -17.54 1.62 1.13
N LEU A 144 -17.68 2.25 -0.03
CA LEU A 144 -18.92 2.90 -0.46
C LEU A 144 -20.07 1.89 -0.59
N VAL A 145 -19.79 0.72 -1.17
CA VAL A 145 -20.76 -0.37 -1.24
C VAL A 145 -21.13 -0.87 0.15
N GLY A 146 -20.15 -1.14 1.01
CA GLY A 146 -20.39 -1.58 2.38
C GLY A 146 -21.27 -0.58 3.16
N ARG A 147 -20.99 0.72 3.01
CA ARG A 147 -21.82 1.77 3.62
C ARG A 147 -23.23 1.78 3.05
N ALA A 148 -23.40 1.75 1.73
CA ALA A 148 -24.72 1.75 1.10
C ALA A 148 -25.56 0.54 1.52
N VAL A 149 -24.96 -0.66 1.51
CA VAL A 149 -25.63 -1.89 1.94
C VAL A 149 -26.02 -1.83 3.42
N SER A 150 -25.18 -1.25 4.30
CA SER A 150 -25.48 -1.11 5.74
C SER A 150 -26.72 -0.24 6.03
N MET A 151 -27.17 0.55 5.06
CA MET A 151 -28.33 1.45 5.18
C MET A 151 -29.61 0.84 4.60
N LEU A 152 -29.56 -0.40 4.10
CA LEU A 152 -30.68 -1.10 3.48
C LEU A 152 -31.00 -2.36 4.30
N ASP A 153 -32.29 -2.72 4.37
CA ASP A 153 -32.69 -4.00 4.98
C ASP A 153 -32.12 -5.20 4.17
N LYS A 154 -32.07 -5.06 2.84
CA LYS A 154 -31.53 -6.08 1.92
C LYS A 154 -31.08 -5.48 0.59
N ALA A 155 -29.84 -5.73 0.21
CA ALA A 155 -29.36 -5.48 -1.15
C ALA A 155 -29.64 -6.67 -2.07
N LYS A 156 -30.20 -6.43 -3.27
CA LYS A 156 -30.43 -7.47 -4.28
C LYS A 156 -29.28 -7.59 -5.28
N ASN A 157 -28.76 -6.46 -5.74
CA ASN A 157 -27.67 -6.38 -6.71
C ASN A 157 -26.79 -5.18 -6.36
N VAL A 158 -25.49 -5.31 -6.64
CA VAL A 158 -24.53 -4.23 -6.59
C VAL A 158 -23.78 -4.21 -7.90
N THR A 159 -23.74 -3.05 -8.55
CA THR A 159 -22.96 -2.82 -9.78
C THR A 159 -21.99 -1.68 -9.52
N ILE A 160 -20.69 -1.95 -9.70
CA ILE A 160 -19.62 -0.97 -9.52
C ILE A 160 -19.05 -0.63 -10.90
N LEU A 161 -19.02 0.65 -11.25
CA LEU A 161 -18.39 1.15 -12.48
C LEU A 161 -17.31 2.17 -12.10
N VAL A 162 -16.06 1.88 -12.44
CA VAL A 162 -14.90 2.74 -12.15
C VAL A 162 -14.06 2.91 -13.40
N GLY A 163 -13.58 4.12 -13.66
CA GLY A 163 -12.71 4.41 -14.79
C GLY A 163 -11.82 5.62 -14.53
N GLY A 164 -10.52 5.45 -14.70
CA GLY A 164 -9.56 6.55 -14.76
C GLY A 164 -9.48 7.07 -16.19
N ILE A 165 -10.26 8.09 -16.53
CA ILE A 165 -10.27 8.69 -17.87
C ILE A 165 -9.54 10.04 -17.87
N PRO A 166 -8.83 10.40 -18.96
CA PRO A 166 -8.15 11.68 -19.02
C PRO A 166 -9.17 12.83 -19.08
N GLN A 167 -8.87 13.93 -18.39
CA GLN A 167 -9.68 15.15 -18.45
C GLN A 167 -9.71 15.70 -19.89
N LYS A 168 -8.58 15.67 -20.59
CA LYS A 168 -8.47 16.02 -22.01
C LYS A 168 -8.43 14.76 -22.86
N ARG A 169 -9.44 14.58 -23.70
CA ARG A 169 -9.55 13.46 -24.65
C ARG A 169 -8.71 13.75 -25.89
N ILE A 170 -7.87 12.80 -26.27
CA ILE A 170 -7.01 12.88 -27.44
C ILE A 170 -7.26 11.63 -28.30
N PRO A 171 -7.71 11.79 -29.56
CA PRO A 171 -7.94 10.67 -30.47
C PRO A 171 -6.68 9.83 -30.73
N PRO A 172 -6.81 8.56 -31.16
CA PRO A 172 -8.06 7.90 -31.52
C PRO A 172 -8.77 7.18 -30.35
N LEU A 173 -8.09 6.95 -29.23
CA LEU A 173 -8.63 6.15 -28.12
C LEU A 173 -9.27 6.99 -27.01
N ASP A 174 -9.06 8.31 -27.00
CA ASP A 174 -9.49 9.21 -25.93
C ASP A 174 -9.01 8.76 -24.53
N TYR A 175 -7.91 8.00 -24.47
CA TYR A 175 -7.37 7.38 -23.27
C TYR A 175 -5.87 7.64 -23.11
N LYS A 176 -5.40 7.71 -21.86
CA LYS A 176 -3.97 7.83 -21.52
C LYS A 176 -3.59 6.68 -20.59
N VAL A 177 -2.57 5.92 -20.98
CA VAL A 177 -2.04 4.84 -20.15
C VAL A 177 -1.34 5.43 -18.94
N THR A 178 -1.81 5.06 -17.75
CA THR A 178 -1.35 5.57 -16.45
C THR A 178 -0.80 4.47 -15.54
N TRP A 179 -0.99 3.20 -15.88
CA TRP A 179 -0.43 2.03 -15.21
C TRP A 179 -0.18 0.93 -16.24
N CYS A 180 0.78 0.05 -15.96
CA CYS A 180 0.98 -1.19 -16.71
C CYS A 180 0.21 -2.31 -16.01
N VAL A 181 -0.43 -3.18 -16.79
CA VAL A 181 -1.10 -4.41 -16.33
C VAL A 181 -0.11 -5.58 -16.32
#